data_AF-A0A2S4KSM7-F1
#
_entry.id   AF-A0A2S4KSM7-F1
#
_cell.length_a   1.000
_cell.length_b   1.000
_cell.length_c   1.000
_cell.angle_alpha   90.00
_cell.angle_beta   90.00
_cell.angle_gamma   90.00
#
_symmetry.space_group_name_H-M   'P 1'
#
loop_
_entity.id
_entity.type
_entity.pdbx_description
1 polymer ?
#
loop_
_entity_poly.entity_id
_entity_poly.type
_entity_poly.pdbx_seq_one_letter_code
_entity_poly.pdbx_strand_id
1 'polypeptide(L)'
;MAISVLFWICVHYDGPGKEVGPTDYESWNYESDNKLVGSKKGVISDEEDFLKIAEDNFTPYYQTLIPWVNRLRRKVFLNSERWKNEDLDLYSKMREVLQAARETEESGS
;
A
#
# COMPACT_ATOMS: atom_id res chain seq x y z
N MET A 1 4.43 -4.88 -7.93
CA MET A 1 4.96 -3.51 -8.08
C MET A 1 3.98 -2.43 -7.62
N ALA A 2 2.70 -2.43 -8.05
CA ALA A 2 1.78 -1.31 -7.78
C ALA A 2 1.44 -1.03 -6.30
N ILE A 3 1.29 -2.06 -5.45
CA ILE A 3 1.01 -1.89 -4.01
C ILE A 3 2.17 -1.24 -3.24
N SER A 4 3.41 -1.49 -3.66
CA SER A 4 4.60 -0.92 -3.02
C SER A 4 4.72 0.58 -3.25
N VAL A 5 4.27 1.06 -4.42
CA VAL A 5 4.22 2.49 -4.75
C VAL A 5 3.16 3.19 -3.90
N LEU A 6 1.96 2.59 -3.77
CA LEU A 6 0.90 3.16 -2.95
C LEU A 6 1.30 3.24 -1.48
N PHE A 7 1.87 2.16 -0.92
CA PHE A 7 2.40 2.15 0.44
C PHE A 7 3.45 3.27 0.64
N TRP A 8 4.37 3.42 -0.32
CA TRP A 8 5.38 4.47 -0.27
C TRP A 8 4.76 5.87 -0.23
N ILE A 9 3.74 6.14 -1.05
CA ILE A 9 3.01 7.43 -1.03
C ILE A 9 2.35 7.66 0.34
N CYS A 10 1.72 6.64 0.92
CA CYS A 10 1.06 6.73 2.22
C CYS A 10 2.02 7.08 3.37
N VAL A 11 3.29 6.70 3.23
CA VAL A 11 4.34 7.00 4.21
C VAL A 11 4.99 8.36 3.97
N HIS A 12 5.15 8.81 2.72
CA HIS A 12 5.99 9.97 2.38
C HIS A 12 5.23 11.24 1.98
N TYR A 13 3.90 11.24 2.02
CA TYR A 13 3.11 12.43 1.69
C TYR A 13 2.08 12.74 2.78
N ASP A 14 2.20 13.92 3.42
CA ASP A 14 1.29 14.39 4.48
C ASP A 14 0.40 15.58 4.03
N GLY A 15 0.23 15.73 2.72
CA GLY A 15 -0.56 16.82 2.12
C GLY A 15 0.29 17.95 1.50
N PRO A 16 -0.37 18.90 0.82
CA PRO A 16 0.31 19.97 0.09
C PRO A 16 1.18 20.84 1.01
N GLY A 17 2.45 21.05 0.62
CA GLY A 17 3.38 21.93 1.33
C GLY A 17 3.91 21.38 2.65
N LYS A 18 3.63 20.11 2.98
CA LYS A 18 4.20 19.45 4.15
C LYS A 18 5.38 18.57 3.76
N GLU A 19 6.48 18.75 4.46
CA GLU A 19 7.63 17.86 4.35
C GLU A 19 7.45 16.67 5.29
N VAL A 20 7.77 15.49 4.77
CA VAL A 20 7.90 14.27 5.59
C VAL A 20 9.39 14.02 5.77
N GLY A 21 9.80 13.78 7.02
CA GLY A 21 11.19 13.49 7.36
C GLY A 21 11.67 12.14 6.79
N PRO A 22 12.94 11.79 6.99
CA PRO A 22 13.49 10.51 6.55
C PRO A 22 12.73 9.34 7.20
N THR A 23 12.41 8.32 6.40
CA THR A 23 11.71 7.11 6.86
C THR A 23 12.51 5.85 6.52
N ASP A 24 12.23 4.75 7.24
CA ASP A 24 12.84 3.44 6.97
C ASP A 24 12.41 2.85 5.61
N TYR A 25 11.44 3.48 4.93
CA TYR A 25 10.86 3.02 3.66
C TYR A 25 11.29 3.88 2.48
N GLU A 26 12.08 4.92 2.69
CA GLU A 26 12.60 5.85 1.66
C GLU A 26 13.30 5.03 0.55
N SER A 27 14.12 4.04 0.96
CA SER A 27 14.89 3.16 0.07
C SER A 27 14.06 2.29 -0.89
N TRP A 28 12.75 2.15 -0.65
CA TRP A 28 11.91 1.24 -1.43
C TRP A 28 11.67 1.68 -2.88
N ASN A 29 11.96 2.95 -3.21
CA ASN A 29 11.78 3.55 -4.53
C ASN A 29 13.05 3.52 -5.41
N TYR A 30 14.22 3.23 -4.84
CA TYR A 30 15.51 3.26 -5.58
C TYR A 30 16.41 2.05 -5.34
N GLU A 31 16.12 1.19 -4.35
CA GLU A 31 16.83 -0.08 -4.21
C GLU A 31 16.36 -1.14 -5.23
N SER A 32 17.30 -1.95 -5.70
CA SER A 32 17.05 -3.03 -6.66
C SER A 32 16.17 -4.14 -6.10
N ASP A 33 15.25 -4.67 -6.92
CA ASP A 33 14.27 -5.71 -6.57
C ASP A 33 14.85 -6.86 -5.72
N ASN A 34 16.05 -7.35 -6.04
CA ASN A 34 16.68 -8.48 -5.36
C ASN A 34 16.99 -8.26 -3.87
N LYS A 35 17.28 -7.04 -3.43
CA LYS A 35 17.51 -6.73 -2.00
C LYS A 35 16.19 -6.54 -1.24
N LEU A 36 15.16 -6.09 -1.94
CA LEU A 36 13.86 -5.74 -1.36
C LEU A 36 12.87 -6.91 -1.32
N VAL A 37 13.07 -7.99 -2.10
CA VAL A 37 12.14 -9.13 -2.15
C VAL A 37 11.94 -9.80 -0.78
N GLY A 38 12.96 -9.84 0.09
CA GLY A 38 12.83 -10.38 1.45
C GLY A 38 12.04 -9.44 2.38
N SER A 39 12.49 -8.19 2.48
CA SER A 39 11.92 -7.20 3.41
C SER A 39 10.51 -6.74 3.02
N LYS A 40 10.24 -6.50 1.72
CA LYS A 40 8.90 -6.13 1.22
C LYS A 40 7.89 -7.26 1.38
N LYS A 41 8.34 -8.51 1.25
CA LYS A 41 7.44 -9.66 1.34
C LYS A 41 6.95 -9.85 2.78
N GLY A 42 7.81 -9.74 3.80
CA GLY A 42 7.35 -9.78 5.20
C GLY A 42 6.31 -8.70 5.50
N VAL A 43 6.68 -7.44 5.26
CA VAL A 43 5.88 -6.25 5.59
C VAL A 43 4.53 -6.19 4.86
N ILE A 44 4.48 -6.55 3.58
CA ILE A 44 3.28 -6.39 2.76
C ILE A 44 2.47 -7.69 2.62
N SER A 45 3.02 -8.87 2.93
CA SER A 45 2.30 -10.15 2.75
C SER A 45 1.59 -10.68 3.99
N ASP A 46 2.03 -10.32 5.20
CA ASP A 46 1.27 -10.59 6.42
C ASP A 46 0.33 -9.43 6.77
N GLU A 47 -0.93 -9.73 7.06
CA GLU A 47 -1.95 -8.69 7.24
C GLU A 47 -1.79 -7.94 8.57
N GLU A 48 -1.43 -8.66 9.63
CA GLU A 48 -1.25 -8.08 10.97
C GLU A 48 -0.03 -7.16 10.98
N ASP A 49 1.08 -7.63 10.41
CA ASP A 49 2.29 -6.82 10.23
C ASP A 49 2.01 -5.58 9.37
N PHE A 50 1.26 -5.76 8.27
CA PHE A 50 0.89 -4.64 7.39
C PHE A 50 0.10 -3.57 8.12
N LEU A 51 -0.94 -3.97 8.87
CA LEU A 51 -1.79 -3.01 9.59
C LEU A 51 -1.00 -2.26 10.66
N LYS A 52 -0.20 -2.97 11.46
CA LYS A 52 0.65 -2.36 12.48
C LYS A 52 1.63 -1.35 11.87
N ILE A 53 2.30 -1.74 10.79
CA ILE A 53 3.24 -0.86 10.11
C ILE A 53 2.51 0.35 9.49
N ALA A 54 1.33 0.15 8.91
CA ALA A 54 0.55 1.24 8.34
C ALA A 54 0.07 2.22 9.42
N GLU A 55 -0.40 1.74 10.56
CA GLU A 55 -0.81 2.57 11.70
C GLU A 55 0.37 3.40 12.26
N ASP A 56 1.56 2.80 12.34
CA ASP A 56 2.74 3.46 12.90
C ASP A 56 3.39 4.46 11.91
N ASN A 57 3.28 4.24 10.59
CA ASN A 57 4.09 4.95 9.59
C ASN A 57 3.30 5.75 8.55
N PHE A 58 1.99 5.52 8.39
CA PHE A 58 1.22 6.35 7.47
C PHE A 58 1.11 7.75 8.04
N THR A 59 1.27 8.72 7.16
CA THR A 59 1.10 10.12 7.52
C THR A 59 -0.31 10.37 8.05
N PRO A 60 -0.50 11.39 8.92
CA PRO A 60 -1.84 11.78 9.37
C PRO A 60 -2.82 11.98 8.22
N TYR A 61 -2.35 12.50 7.08
CA TYR A 61 -3.15 12.68 5.87
C TYR A 61 -3.71 11.37 5.29
N TYR A 62 -3.02 10.24 5.48
CA TYR A 62 -3.40 8.94 4.90
C TYR A 62 -3.82 7.87 5.89
N GLN A 63 -3.93 8.20 7.19
CA GLN A 63 -4.47 7.29 8.21
C GLN A 63 -5.86 6.74 7.84
N THR A 64 -6.74 7.56 7.27
CA THR A 64 -8.09 7.13 6.85
C THR A 64 -8.07 6.12 5.69
N LEU A 65 -6.97 6.05 4.93
CA LEU A 65 -6.83 5.13 3.81
C LEU A 65 -6.35 3.73 4.21
N ILE A 66 -5.88 3.51 5.44
CA ILE A 66 -5.37 2.21 5.91
C ILE A 66 -6.32 1.04 5.55
N PRO A 67 -7.65 1.12 5.79
CA PRO A 67 -8.56 0.03 5.44
C PRO A 67 -8.62 -0.25 3.93
N TRP A 68 -8.51 0.79 3.10
CA TRP A 68 -8.56 0.69 1.64
C TRP A 68 -7.28 0.13 1.06
N VAL A 69 -6.12 0.55 1.58
CA VAL A 69 -4.83 -0.01 1.19
C VAL A 69 -4.73 -1.47 1.61
N ASN A 70 -5.25 -1.86 2.79
CA ASN A 70 -5.32 -3.26 3.17
C ASN A 70 -6.23 -4.08 2.24
N ARG A 71 -7.39 -3.55 1.83
CA ARG A 71 -8.24 -4.21 0.82
C ARG A 71 -7.52 -4.42 -0.51
N LEU A 72 -6.77 -3.41 -0.98
CA LEU A 72 -5.97 -3.50 -2.19
C LEU A 72 -4.86 -4.56 -2.05
N ARG A 73 -4.16 -4.56 -0.90
CA ARG A 73 -3.14 -5.54 -0.55
C ARG A 73 -3.66 -6.97 -0.63
N ARG A 74 -4.84 -7.27 -0.06
CA ARG A 74 -5.45 -8.62 -0.15
C ARG A 74 -5.76 -9.05 -1.59
N LYS A 75 -6.09 -8.12 -2.49
CA LYS A 75 -6.29 -8.43 -3.92
C LYS A 75 -4.98 -8.73 -4.64
N VAL A 76 -3.90 -8.02 -4.27
CA VAL A 76 -2.56 -8.19 -4.86
C VAL A 76 -1.82 -9.39 -4.26
N PHE A 77 -2.07 -9.73 -3.01
CA PHE A 77 -1.46 -10.85 -2.29
C PHE A 77 -2.54 -11.83 -1.83
N LEU A 78 -3.03 -12.66 -2.76
CA LEU A 78 -3.89 -13.79 -2.44
C LEU A 78 -3.09 -14.83 -1.63
N ASN A 79 -3.31 -14.88 -0.31
CA ASN A 79 -2.85 -15.92 0.61
C ASN A 79 -1.42 -16.43 0.38
N SER A 80 -0.43 -15.53 0.35
CA SER A 80 1.01 -15.84 0.28
C SER A 80 1.50 -16.65 -0.94
N GLU A 81 0.60 -17.10 -1.82
CA GLU A 81 0.97 -17.81 -3.04
C GLU A 81 1.52 -16.82 -4.06
N ARG A 82 2.77 -17.06 -4.43
CA ARG A 82 3.43 -16.36 -5.53
C ARG A 82 2.60 -16.63 -6.78
N TRP A 83 2.04 -15.57 -7.38
CA TRP A 83 1.29 -15.64 -8.64
C TRP A 83 2.05 -16.51 -9.63
N LYS A 84 1.50 -17.68 -9.97
CA LYS A 84 2.08 -18.58 -10.99
C LYS A 84 1.70 -18.16 -12.40
N ASN A 85 0.64 -17.36 -12.55
CA ASN A 85 0.16 -16.77 -13.79
C ASN A 85 -0.21 -15.30 -13.53
N GLU A 86 -0.04 -14.41 -14.50
CA GLU A 86 -0.54 -13.03 -14.42
C GLU A 86 -2.08 -13.05 -14.30
N ASP A 87 -2.67 -12.44 -13.25
CA ASP A 87 -4.11 -12.12 -13.30
C ASP A 87 -4.28 -11.02 -14.35
N LEU A 88 -4.97 -11.35 -15.43
CA LEU A 88 -5.44 -10.34 -16.36
C LEU A 88 -6.49 -9.43 -15.71
N ASP A 89 -7.11 -9.87 -14.60
CA ASP A 89 -8.17 -9.13 -13.91
C ASP A 89 -7.70 -8.37 -12.66
N LEU A 90 -6.41 -8.45 -12.30
CA LEU A 90 -5.88 -7.79 -11.10
C LEU A 90 -6.06 -6.28 -11.17
N TYR A 91 -5.81 -5.70 -12.34
CA TYR A 91 -5.98 -4.27 -12.56
C TYR A 91 -7.44 -3.84 -12.38
N SER A 92 -8.41 -4.62 -12.89
CA SER A 92 -9.84 -4.35 -12.69
C SER A 92 -10.20 -4.38 -11.21
N LYS A 93 -9.80 -5.44 -10.49
CA LYS A 93 -10.04 -5.59 -9.04
C LYS A 93 -9.43 -4.47 -8.23
N MET A 94 -8.24 -3.99 -8.60
CA MET A 94 -7.59 -2.85 -7.95
C MET A 94 -8.37 -1.56 -8.18
N ARG A 95 -8.86 -1.33 -9.40
CA ARG A 95 -9.67 -0.16 -9.73
C ARG A 95 -10.98 -0.12 -8.97
N GLU A 96 -11.65 -1.26 -8.79
CA GLU A 96 -12.88 -1.34 -8.00
C GLU A 96 -12.66 -0.89 -6.55
N VAL A 97 -11.55 -1.30 -5.91
CA VAL A 97 -11.21 -0.89 -4.54
C VAL A 97 -10.97 0.62 -4.48
N LEU A 98 -10.24 1.18 -5.44
CA LEU A 98 -9.97 2.62 -5.49
C LEU A 98 -11.25 3.44 -5.76
N GLN A 99 -12.16 2.92 -6.59
CA GLN A 99 -13.43 3.56 -6.89
C GLN A 99 -14.35 3.58 -5.66
N ALA A 100 -14.46 2.46 -4.95
CA ALA A 100 -15.24 2.37 -3.72
C ALA A 100 -14.69 3.29 -2.61
N ALA A 101 -13.37 3.45 -2.52
CA ALA A 101 -12.74 4.39 -1.59
C ALA A 101 -13.19 5.83 -1.88
N ARG A 102 -13.17 6.24 -3.15
CA ARG A 102 -13.60 7.58 -3.58
C ARG A 102 -15.07 7.86 -3.25
N GLU A 103 -15.97 6.91 -3.52
CA GLU A 103 -17.40 7.05 -3.27
C GLU A 103 -17.73 7.16 -1.76
N THR A 104 -16.90 6.57 -0.91
CA THR A 104 -17.04 6.65 0.56
C THR A 104 -16.61 8.02 1.10
N GLU A 105 -15.56 8.62 0.54
CA GLU A 105 -15.15 9.98 0.89
C GLU A 105 -16.18 11.04 0.43
N GLU A 106 -16.81 10.83 -0.75
CA GLU A 106 -17.82 11.75 -1.30
C GLU A 106 -19.20 11.66 -0.60
N SER A 107 -19.51 10.54 0.07
CA SER A 107 -20.77 10.35 0.81
C SER A 107 -20.70 10.72 2.29
N GLY A 108 -19.50 11.00 2.81
CA GLY A 108 -19.25 11.46 4.18
C GLY A 108 -19.06 12.98 4.32
N SER A 109 -19.18 13.75 3.23
CA SER A 109 -19.05 15.22 3.21
C SER A 109 -20.38 15.94 3.18
#